data_AF-A0A4R8KVR4-F1
#
_entry.id   AF-A0A4R8KVR4-F1
#
_cell.length_a   1.000
_cell.length_b   1.000
_cell.length_c   1.000
_cell.angle_alpha   90.00
_cell.angle_beta   90.00
_cell.angle_gamma   90.00
#
_symmetry.space_group_name_H-M   'P 1'
#
loop_
_entity.id
_entity.type
_entity.pdbx_description
1 polymer ?
#
loop_
_entity_poly.entity_id
_entity_poly.type
_entity_poly.pdbx_seq_one_letter_code
_entity_poly.pdbx_strand_id
1 'polypeptide(L)'
;MEVLSSDLIYQAVKLLGAQRDASEEQEEEQLRALVRDELTVRRLADVIPEAFGLVLASHLPGAENMTLPDTFCAQDDDDEWVEFSMRREPIFVVALDIAQHTFHNGPRALMQNLADRSSLLSTINKALDAGSSLDGTTLGPPSFFGLPAALYQPAASSDTP
;
A
#
# COMPACT_ATOMS: atom_id res chain seq x y z
N MET A 1 10.59 14.15 4.11
CA MET A 1 10.39 12.69 4.15
C MET A 1 11.73 12.02 3.90
N GLU A 2 12.16 11.13 4.80
CA GLU A 2 13.38 10.34 4.59
C GLU A 2 13.16 9.33 3.44
N VAL A 3 14.13 9.24 2.54
CA VAL A 3 14.08 8.30 1.41
C VAL A 3 14.70 7.00 1.85
N LEU A 4 13.89 5.95 1.98
CA LEU A 4 14.37 4.61 2.27
C LEU A 4 15.06 4.02 1.03
N SER A 5 16.09 3.21 1.24
CA SER A 5 16.73 2.49 0.14
C SER A 5 15.81 1.40 -0.39
N SER A 6 15.90 1.11 -1.69
CA SER A 6 15.14 0.00 -2.30
C SER A 6 15.46 -1.35 -1.66
N ASP A 7 16.71 -1.55 -1.19
CA ASP A 7 17.11 -2.76 -0.48
C ASP A 7 16.36 -2.92 0.85
N LEU A 8 16.20 -1.83 1.61
CA LEU A 8 15.44 -1.86 2.87
C LEU A 8 13.97 -2.19 2.62
N ILE A 9 13.35 -1.57 1.62
CA ILE A 9 11.96 -1.85 1.24
C ILE A 9 11.82 -3.31 0.81
N TYR A 10 12.80 -3.85 0.06
CA TYR A 10 12.81 -5.25 -0.33
C TYR A 10 12.97 -6.21 0.86
N GLN A 11 13.76 -5.84 1.88
CA GLN A 11 13.83 -6.60 3.14
C GLN A 11 12.49 -6.58 3.87
N ALA A 12 11.82 -5.42 3.95
CA ALA A 12 10.49 -5.32 4.55
C ALA A 12 9.46 -6.19 3.81
N VAL A 13 9.45 -6.17 2.46
CA VAL A 13 8.63 -7.06 1.62
C VAL A 13 8.85 -8.54 1.99
N LYS A 14 10.10 -8.95 2.14
CA LYS A 14 10.43 -10.33 2.51
C LYS A 14 9.93 -10.71 3.90
N LEU A 15 10.09 -9.82 4.88
CA LEU A 15 9.60 -10.06 6.24
C LEU A 15 8.08 -10.19 6.25
N LEU A 16 7.38 -9.19 5.71
CA LEU A 16 5.92 -9.14 5.69
C LEU A 16 5.30 -10.29 4.87
N GLY A 17 5.96 -10.75 3.82
CA GLY A 17 5.48 -11.85 3.00
C GLY A 17 5.94 -13.25 3.44
N ALA A 18 6.82 -13.36 4.45
CA ALA A 18 7.32 -14.66 4.94
C ALA A 18 6.27 -15.44 5.74
N GLN A 19 5.35 -14.75 6.40
CA GLN A 19 4.37 -15.35 7.31
C GLN A 19 2.98 -14.85 6.96
N ARG A 20 2.08 -15.78 6.62
CA ARG A 20 0.70 -15.45 6.24
C ARG A 20 -0.14 -14.99 7.42
N ASP A 21 0.10 -15.58 8.59
CA ASP A 21 -0.75 -15.44 9.77
C ASP A 21 -0.02 -14.72 10.93
N ALA A 22 0.96 -13.87 10.61
CA ALA A 22 1.60 -13.03 11.62
C ALA A 22 0.58 -12.01 12.15
N SER A 23 0.60 -11.74 13.46
CA SER A 23 -0.19 -10.66 14.02
C SER A 23 0.40 -9.31 13.65
N GLU A 24 -0.43 -8.26 13.63
CA GLU A 24 0.04 -6.88 13.42
C GLU A 24 1.19 -6.52 14.38
N GLU A 25 1.10 -6.93 15.64
CA GLU A 25 2.15 -6.72 16.65
C GLU A 25 3.49 -7.36 16.27
N GLN A 26 3.46 -8.62 15.79
CA GLN A 26 4.66 -9.34 15.38
C GLN A 26 5.32 -8.71 14.15
N GLU A 27 4.51 -8.22 13.23
CA GLU A 27 4.98 -7.58 12.00
C GLU A 27 5.62 -6.23 12.31
N GLU A 28 4.98 -5.42 13.13
CA GLU A 28 5.54 -4.16 13.58
C GLU A 28 6.85 -4.39 14.35
N GLU A 29 6.93 -5.42 15.21
CA GLU A 29 8.18 -5.77 15.90
C GLU A 29 9.30 -6.13 14.91
N GLN A 30 9.01 -6.92 13.88
CA GLN A 30 9.97 -7.26 12.83
C GLN A 30 10.40 -6.04 12.01
N LEU A 31 9.48 -5.14 11.70
CA LEU A 31 9.78 -3.90 11.00
C LEU A 31 10.59 -2.92 11.85
N ARG A 32 10.34 -2.84 13.16
CA ARG A 32 11.14 -2.06 14.13
C ARG A 32 12.59 -2.56 14.21
N ALA A 33 12.85 -3.83 13.88
CA ALA A 33 14.22 -4.33 13.76
C ALA A 33 14.95 -3.79 12.51
N LEU A 34 14.22 -3.33 11.48
CA LEU A 34 14.76 -2.73 10.25
C LEU A 34 14.87 -1.19 10.31
N VAL A 35 13.88 -0.52 10.90
CA VAL A 35 13.78 0.94 10.96
C VAL A 35 13.53 1.41 12.39
N ARG A 36 14.01 2.60 12.74
CA ARG A 36 13.95 3.11 14.12
C ARG A 36 12.76 4.02 14.40
N ASP A 37 12.08 4.51 13.37
CA ASP A 37 10.98 5.46 13.51
C ASP A 37 9.63 4.77 13.28
N GLU A 38 8.71 4.96 14.24
CA GLU A 38 7.39 4.32 14.23
C GLU A 38 6.55 4.73 13.01
N LEU A 39 6.74 5.95 12.50
CA LEU A 39 6.02 6.40 11.31
C LEU A 39 6.44 5.59 10.08
N THR A 40 7.73 5.32 9.89
CA THR A 40 8.19 4.45 8.80
C THR A 40 7.77 3.01 8.99
N VAL A 41 7.75 2.48 10.22
CA VAL A 41 7.17 1.16 10.50
C VAL A 41 5.74 1.09 9.97
N ARG A 42 4.92 2.09 10.32
CA ARG A 42 3.53 2.16 9.88
C ARG A 42 3.41 2.26 8.37
N ARG A 43 4.22 3.12 7.74
CA ARG A 43 4.23 3.25 6.27
C ARG A 43 4.61 1.94 5.59
N LEU A 44 5.62 1.21 6.08
CA LEU A 44 6.01 -0.08 5.51
C LEU A 44 4.88 -1.12 5.67
N ALA A 45 4.28 -1.20 6.86
CA ALA A 45 3.22 -2.17 7.16
C ALA A 45 1.95 -1.93 6.32
N ASP A 46 1.55 -0.68 6.15
CA ASP A 46 0.30 -0.32 5.47
C ASP A 46 0.46 -0.20 3.95
N VAL A 47 1.56 0.41 3.47
CA VAL A 47 1.70 0.76 2.05
C VAL A 47 2.14 -0.43 1.20
N ILE A 48 3.02 -1.30 1.72
CA ILE A 48 3.55 -2.43 0.95
C ILE A 48 2.43 -3.38 0.50
N PRO A 49 1.51 -3.83 1.37
CA PRO A 49 0.39 -4.67 0.96
C PRO A 49 -0.44 -4.05 -0.16
N GLU A 50 -0.71 -2.75 -0.14
CA GLU A 50 -1.53 -2.11 -1.17
C GLU A 50 -0.87 -2.11 -2.54
N ALA A 51 0.46 -1.98 -2.63
CA ALA A 51 1.15 -2.10 -3.90
C ALA A 51 1.01 -3.51 -4.50
N PHE A 52 1.09 -4.55 -3.66
CA PHE A 52 0.89 -5.94 -4.06
C PHE A 52 -0.57 -6.23 -4.43
N GLY A 53 -1.51 -5.73 -3.62
CA GLY A 53 -2.95 -5.81 -3.90
C GLY A 53 -3.33 -5.15 -5.21
N LEU A 54 -2.78 -3.97 -5.51
CA LEU A 54 -3.04 -3.25 -6.76
C LEU A 54 -2.54 -4.04 -7.98
N VAL A 55 -1.32 -4.61 -7.91
CA VAL A 55 -0.80 -5.45 -8.99
C VAL A 55 -1.67 -6.68 -9.18
N LEU A 56 -2.08 -7.37 -8.12
CA LEU A 56 -2.96 -8.53 -8.25
C LEU A 56 -4.32 -8.14 -8.83
N ALA A 57 -4.92 -7.06 -8.34
CA ALA A 57 -6.20 -6.52 -8.81
C ALA A 57 -6.19 -6.24 -10.32
N SER A 58 -5.11 -5.64 -10.83
CA SER A 58 -4.95 -5.35 -12.26
C SER A 58 -4.87 -6.59 -13.17
N HIS A 59 -4.70 -7.78 -12.59
CA HIS A 59 -4.60 -9.05 -13.31
C HIS A 59 -5.77 -10.00 -13.03
N LEU A 60 -6.79 -9.57 -12.29
CA LEU A 60 -7.96 -10.39 -12.04
C LEU A 60 -8.81 -10.53 -13.32
N PRO A 61 -9.33 -11.74 -13.60
CA PRO A 61 -10.30 -11.91 -14.68
C PRO A 61 -11.53 -11.04 -14.46
N GLY A 62 -11.96 -10.29 -15.48
CA GLY A 62 -13.12 -9.39 -15.38
C GLY A 62 -12.80 -7.99 -14.85
N ALA A 63 -11.55 -7.71 -14.50
CA ALA A 63 -11.10 -6.39 -14.08
C ALA A 63 -10.61 -5.49 -15.25
N GLU A 64 -10.77 -5.91 -16.51
CA GLU A 64 -10.19 -5.24 -17.67
C GLU A 64 -10.68 -3.80 -17.85
N ASN A 65 -11.94 -3.54 -17.48
CA ASN A 65 -12.54 -2.19 -17.51
C ASN A 65 -12.72 -1.59 -16.10
N MET A 66 -12.12 -2.19 -15.07
CA MET A 66 -12.14 -1.65 -13.71
C MET A 66 -11.19 -0.46 -13.62
N THR A 67 -11.68 0.64 -13.07
CA THR A 67 -10.84 1.80 -12.75
C THR A 67 -10.17 1.57 -11.41
N LEU A 68 -8.85 1.39 -11.45
CA LEU A 68 -8.00 1.27 -10.27
C LEU A 68 -7.63 2.65 -9.71
N PRO A 69 -7.46 2.79 -8.39
CA PRO A 69 -7.07 4.06 -7.78
C PRO A 69 -5.64 4.42 -8.16
N ASP A 70 -5.40 5.71 -8.40
CA ASP A 70 -4.07 6.32 -8.53
C ASP A 70 -3.74 7.26 -7.36
N THR A 71 -4.61 7.27 -6.35
CA THR A 71 -4.54 8.06 -5.12
C THR A 71 -4.68 7.23 -3.86
N PHE A 72 -4.35 7.81 -2.71
CA PHE A 72 -4.59 7.28 -1.37
C PHE A 72 -5.04 8.42 -0.45
N CYS A 73 -5.66 8.08 0.68
CA CYS A 73 -6.11 9.05 1.67
C CYS A 73 -5.26 8.99 2.95
N ALA A 74 -4.94 10.16 3.51
CA ALA A 74 -4.27 10.34 4.80
C ALA A 74 -5.00 11.43 5.60
N GLN A 75 -4.93 11.38 6.94
CA GLN A 75 -5.66 12.33 7.80
C GLN A 75 -4.84 13.58 8.10
N ASP A 76 -5.45 14.75 8.01
CA ASP A 76 -4.84 15.99 8.50
C ASP A 76 -5.09 16.22 10.00
N ASP A 77 -4.65 17.38 10.51
CA ASP A 77 -4.74 17.72 11.93
C ASP A 77 -6.21 17.98 12.39
N ASP A 78 -7.14 18.13 11.46
CA ASP A 78 -8.58 18.30 11.70
C ASP A 78 -9.36 16.97 11.54
N ASP A 79 -8.64 15.83 11.49
CA ASP A 79 -9.16 14.48 11.24
C ASP A 79 -9.84 14.30 9.85
N GLU A 80 -9.67 15.26 8.93
CA GLU A 80 -10.23 15.18 7.58
C GLU A 80 -9.35 14.30 6.67
N TRP A 81 -10.00 13.48 5.84
CA TRP A 81 -9.31 12.64 4.87
C TRP A 81 -8.92 13.45 3.64
N VAL A 82 -7.62 13.61 3.44
CA VAL A 82 -7.04 14.31 2.29
C VAL A 82 -6.48 13.30 1.30
N GLU A 83 -6.86 13.46 0.04
CA GLU A 83 -6.45 12.59 -1.05
C GLU A 83 -5.11 13.05 -1.67
N PHE A 84 -4.19 12.11 -1.85
CA PHE A 84 -2.87 12.31 -2.43
C PHE A 84 -2.61 11.32 -3.55
N SER A 85 -1.89 11.73 -4.60
CA SER A 85 -1.40 10.78 -5.61
C SER A 85 -0.51 9.72 -4.96
N MET A 86 -0.67 8.45 -5.33
CA MET A 86 0.19 7.34 -4.91
C MET A 86 1.68 7.60 -5.19
N ARG A 87 2.00 8.42 -6.20
CA ARG A 87 3.38 8.83 -6.51
C ARG A 87 4.02 9.69 -5.41
N ARG A 88 3.25 10.25 -4.48
CA ARG A 88 3.75 10.99 -3.32
C ARG A 88 4.28 10.10 -2.20
N GLU A 89 4.04 8.79 -2.27
CA GLU A 89 4.54 7.82 -1.31
C GLU A 89 5.68 7.00 -1.95
N PRO A 90 6.96 7.31 -1.67
CA PRO A 90 8.11 6.62 -2.27
C PRO A 90 8.14 5.11 -2.00
N ILE A 91 7.66 4.66 -0.83
CA ILE A 91 7.58 3.24 -0.49
C ILE A 91 6.63 2.54 -1.46
N PHE A 92 5.49 3.18 -1.79
CA PHE A 92 4.54 2.63 -2.75
C PHE A 92 5.18 2.46 -4.13
N VAL A 93 5.89 3.47 -4.62
CA VAL A 93 6.53 3.43 -5.94
C VAL A 93 7.52 2.26 -6.04
N VAL A 94 8.36 2.06 -5.02
CA VAL A 94 9.33 0.97 -4.99
C VAL A 94 8.63 -0.38 -4.78
N ALA A 95 7.66 -0.46 -3.88
CA ALA A 95 6.92 -1.69 -3.62
C ALA A 95 6.13 -2.14 -4.86
N LEU A 96 5.61 -1.21 -5.66
CA LEU A 96 4.90 -1.50 -6.91
C LEU A 96 5.83 -2.16 -7.94
N ASP A 97 7.05 -1.65 -8.09
CA ASP A 97 8.07 -2.24 -8.97
C ASP A 97 8.43 -3.67 -8.51
N ILE A 98 8.65 -3.85 -7.20
CA ILE A 98 8.91 -5.18 -6.60
C ILE A 98 7.71 -6.11 -6.82
N ALA A 99 6.49 -5.63 -6.64
CA ALA A 99 5.26 -6.40 -6.82
C ALA A 99 5.08 -6.86 -8.27
N GLN A 100 5.31 -5.97 -9.25
CA GLN A 100 5.27 -6.32 -10.68
C GLN A 100 6.29 -7.41 -11.02
N HIS A 101 7.53 -7.26 -10.55
CA HIS A 101 8.56 -8.28 -10.74
C HIS A 101 8.20 -9.61 -10.06
N THR A 102 7.63 -9.54 -8.85
CA THR A 102 7.22 -10.73 -8.08
C THR A 102 6.05 -11.45 -8.73
N PHE A 103 5.07 -10.72 -9.27
CA PHE A 103 3.92 -11.30 -9.94
C PHE A 103 4.33 -12.12 -11.18
N HIS A 104 5.29 -11.62 -11.97
CA HIS A 104 5.74 -12.30 -13.18
C HIS A 104 6.80 -13.39 -12.92
N ASN A 105 7.71 -13.18 -11.98
CA ASN A 105 8.92 -14.02 -11.84
C ASN A 105 9.20 -14.51 -10.40
N GLY A 106 8.46 -14.01 -9.42
CA GLY A 106 8.74 -14.27 -8.00
C GLY A 106 7.96 -15.44 -7.40
N PRO A 107 8.15 -15.69 -6.09
CA PRO A 107 7.41 -16.73 -5.38
C PRO A 107 5.92 -16.37 -5.27
N ARG A 108 5.04 -17.23 -5.76
CA ARG A 108 3.57 -17.02 -5.68
C ARG A 108 3.07 -16.82 -4.25
N ALA A 109 3.63 -17.54 -3.29
CA ALA A 109 3.28 -17.41 -1.88
C ALA A 109 3.60 -16.01 -1.33
N LEU A 110 4.73 -15.41 -1.73
CA LEU A 110 5.09 -14.05 -1.33
C LEU A 110 4.07 -13.04 -1.86
N MET A 111 3.71 -13.17 -3.14
CA MET A 111 2.69 -12.32 -3.78
C MET A 111 1.35 -12.43 -3.04
N GLN A 112 0.89 -13.66 -2.79
CA GLN A 112 -0.40 -13.93 -2.13
C GLN A 112 -0.42 -13.41 -0.70
N ASN A 113 0.61 -13.72 0.10
CA ASN A 113 0.65 -13.30 1.50
C ASN A 113 0.58 -11.77 1.67
N LEU A 114 1.23 -11.02 0.77
CA LEU A 114 1.19 -9.55 0.80
C LEU A 114 -0.11 -9.00 0.22
N ALA A 115 -0.59 -9.54 -0.90
CA ALA A 115 -1.82 -9.07 -1.52
C ALA A 115 -3.06 -9.37 -0.66
N ASP A 116 -3.10 -10.50 0.05
CA ASP A 116 -4.21 -10.87 0.96
C ASP A 116 -4.40 -9.84 2.09
N ARG A 117 -3.35 -9.07 2.41
CA ARG A 117 -3.36 -8.02 3.44
C ARG A 117 -3.80 -6.65 2.92
N SER A 118 -3.97 -6.50 1.61
CA SER A 118 -4.41 -5.24 0.99
C SER A 118 -5.88 -4.97 1.26
N SER A 119 -6.19 -3.74 1.66
CA SER A 119 -7.57 -3.24 1.76
C SER A 119 -8.24 -3.15 0.38
N LEU A 120 -7.48 -2.84 -0.68
CA LEU A 120 -7.97 -2.86 -2.07
C LEU A 120 -8.44 -4.26 -2.46
N LEU A 121 -7.61 -5.28 -2.25
CA LEU A 121 -7.98 -6.65 -2.57
C LEU A 121 -9.11 -7.16 -1.67
N SER A 122 -9.10 -6.81 -0.38
CA SER A 122 -10.20 -7.11 0.54
C SER A 122 -11.54 -6.57 0.03
N THR A 123 -11.54 -5.36 -0.53
CA THR A 123 -12.74 -4.72 -1.09
C THR A 123 -13.23 -5.44 -2.35
N ILE A 124 -12.31 -5.81 -3.24
CA ILE A 124 -12.62 -6.61 -4.43
C ILE A 124 -13.21 -7.97 -4.03
N ASN A 125 -12.56 -8.69 -3.11
CA ASN A 125 -13.03 -9.99 -2.65
C ASN A 125 -14.44 -9.90 -2.06
N LYS A 126 -14.73 -8.88 -1.23
CA LYS A 126 -16.08 -8.64 -0.69
C LYS A 126 -17.12 -8.41 -1.79
N ALA A 127 -16.76 -7.66 -2.84
CA ALA A 127 -17.67 -7.41 -3.96
C ALA A 127 -17.95 -8.69 -4.77
N LEU A 128 -16.91 -9.49 -5.03
CA LEU A 128 -17.01 -10.76 -5.73
C LEU A 128 -17.81 -11.80 -4.93
N ASP A 129 -17.57 -11.90 -3.62
CA ASP A 129 -18.31 -12.79 -2.71
C ASP A 129 -19.81 -12.41 -2.64
N ALA A 130 -20.12 -11.12 -2.81
CA ALA A 130 -21.50 -10.63 -2.94
C ALA A 130 -22.11 -10.87 -4.34
N GLY A 131 -21.37 -11.48 -5.28
CA GLY A 131 -21.81 -11.75 -6.65
C GLY A 131 -21.77 -10.54 -7.58
N SER A 132 -21.05 -9.47 -7.21
CA SER A 132 -20.89 -8.29 -8.07
C SER A 132 -19.91 -8.56 -9.21
N SER A 133 -20.12 -7.87 -10.33
CA SER A 133 -19.12 -7.81 -11.42
C SER A 133 -18.08 -6.73 -11.12
N LEU A 134 -16.84 -6.94 -11.57
CA LEU A 134 -15.79 -5.91 -11.56
C LEU A 134 -15.83 -5.02 -12.81
N ASP A 135 -16.48 -5.48 -13.87
CA ASP A 135 -16.54 -4.78 -15.16
C ASP A 135 -17.17 -3.39 -15.02
N GLY A 136 -16.45 -2.37 -15.47
CA GLY A 136 -16.88 -0.96 -15.42
C GLY A 136 -16.96 -0.35 -14.03
N THR A 137 -16.48 -1.03 -12.99
CA THR A 137 -16.49 -0.51 -11.62
C THR A 137 -15.32 0.45 -11.35
N THR A 138 -15.44 1.26 -10.30
CA THR A 138 -14.35 2.10 -9.79
C THR A 138 -14.00 1.67 -8.39
N LEU A 139 -12.72 1.34 -8.17
CA LEU A 139 -12.19 1.01 -6.87
C LEU A 139 -11.70 2.29 -6.18
N GLY A 140 -12.21 2.56 -4.98
CA GLY A 140 -11.81 3.72 -4.20
C GLY A 140 -10.35 3.64 -3.72
N PRO A 141 -9.73 4.79 -3.37
CA PRO A 141 -8.37 4.82 -2.83
C PRO A 141 -8.29 4.12 -1.47
N PRO A 142 -7.14 3.52 -1.12
CA PRO A 142 -6.92 3.03 0.24
C PRO A 142 -6.74 4.21 1.20
N SER A 143 -7.22 4.04 2.44
CA SER A 143 -7.07 5.02 3.51
C SER A 143 -6.02 4.52 4.52
N PHE A 144 -4.94 5.28 4.69
CA PHE A 144 -3.88 4.92 5.62
C PHE A 144 -4.06 5.61 6.97
N PHE A 145 -4.51 4.83 7.96
CA PHE A 145 -4.66 5.31 9.33
C PHE A 145 -3.30 5.55 9.98
N GLY A 146 -3.17 6.66 10.70
CA GLY A 146 -1.94 7.02 11.40
C GLY A 146 -0.84 7.63 10.51
N LEU A 147 -1.08 7.79 9.20
CA LEU A 147 -0.21 8.56 8.31
C LEU A 147 -0.70 10.00 8.25
N PRO A 148 0.09 11.00 8.69
CA PRO A 148 -0.34 12.39 8.70
C PRO A 148 -0.29 12.98 7.29
N ALA A 149 -1.35 13.67 6.86
CA ALA A 149 -1.45 14.36 5.59
C ALA A 149 -0.30 15.36 5.37
N ALA A 150 0.17 16.01 6.46
CA ALA A 150 1.32 16.90 6.46
C ALA A 150 2.61 16.26 5.91
N LEU A 151 2.73 14.93 5.94
CA LEU A 151 3.85 14.20 5.35
C LEU A 151 3.89 14.33 3.81
N TYR A 152 2.72 14.50 3.19
CA TYR A 152 2.53 14.49 1.74
C TYR A 152 2.15 15.84 1.16
N GLN A 153 1.75 16.80 1.99
CA GLN A 153 1.50 18.17 1.55
C GLN A 153 2.79 18.80 1.02
N PRO A 154 2.73 19.57 -0.10
CA PRO A 154 3.86 20.39 -0.50
C PRO A 154 4.17 21.38 0.62
N ALA A 155 5.46 21.59 0.93
CA ALA A 155 5.86 22.59 1.91
C ALA A 155 5.15 23.91 1.57
N ALA A 156 4.47 24.50 2.56
CA ALA A 156 3.83 25.79 2.40
C ALA A 156 4.87 26.74 1.80
N SER A 157 4.60 27.23 0.59
CA SER A 157 5.45 28.24 -0.02
C SER A 157 5.37 29.44 0.91
N SER A 158 6.47 29.77 1.58
CA SER A 158 6.60 30.99 2.35
C SER A 158 6.70 32.17 1.39
N ASP A 159 5.65 32.41 0.62
CA ASP A 159 5.44 33.65 -0.12
C ASP A 159 4.78 34.64 0.84
N THR A 160 5.63 35.41 1.51
CA THR A 160 5.24 36.67 2.13
C THR A 160 5.79 37.80 1.26
N PRO A 161 4.95 38.60 0.59
CA PRO A 161 5.26 40.00 0.33
C PRO A 161 4.95 40.87 1.56
#